data_AF-A0A7J9WI06-F1
#
_entry.id   AF-A0A7J9WI06-F1
#
_cell.length_a   1.000
_cell.length_b   1.000
_cell.length_c   1.000
_cell.angle_alpha   90.00
_cell.angle_beta   90.00
_cell.angle_gamma   90.00
#
_symmetry.space_group_name_H-M   'P 1'
#
loop_
_entity.id
_entity.type
_entity.pdbx_description
1 polymer ?
#
loop_
_entity_poly.entity_id
_entity_poly.type
_entity_poly.pdbx_seq_one_letter_code
_entity_poly.pdbx_strand_id
1 'polypeptide(L)'
;MIMFQRLLRQWGVEGSIATILPVDIAVTEMASRLDDLRSSFVKTAQRAASQHGADVILPLGMTMVPVLMSAAHLTADCGLPVVDPIAATLSLAATLSRGAVTNSRVAYPAVDLP
;
A
#
# COMPACT_ATOMS: atom_id res chain seq x y z
N MET A 1 -11.11 -10.07 -2.85
CA MET A 1 -11.11 -8.58 -2.94
C MET A 1 -12.06 -7.88 -1.95
N ILE A 2 -12.92 -8.60 -1.20
CA ILE A 2 -13.93 -8.02 -0.29
C ILE A 2 -13.31 -7.34 0.95
N MET A 3 -12.15 -7.81 1.43
CA MET A 3 -11.52 -7.31 2.66
C MET A 3 -11.10 -5.83 2.56
N PHE A 4 -10.36 -5.46 1.51
CA PHE A 4 -9.83 -4.09 1.37
C PHE A 4 -10.94 -3.06 1.16
N GLN A 5 -11.97 -3.40 0.39
CA GLN A 5 -13.12 -2.50 0.15
C GLN A 5 -13.83 -2.12 1.45
N ARG A 6 -13.98 -3.07 2.39
CA ARG A 6 -14.57 -2.78 3.71
C ARG A 6 -13.70 -1.81 4.53
N LEU A 7 -12.38 -2.02 4.56
CA LEU A 7 -11.45 -1.15 5.28
C LEU A 7 -11.42 0.26 4.72
N LEU A 8 -11.36 0.40 3.38
CA LEU A 8 -11.36 1.71 2.71
C LEU A 8 -12.64 2.50 3.00
N ARG A 9 -13.79 1.82 3.05
CA ARG A 9 -15.07 2.43 3.44
C ARG A 9 -15.05 2.85 4.91
N GLN A 10 -14.55 2.01 5.81
CA GLN A 10 -14.43 2.33 7.24
C GLN A 10 -13.48 3.52 7.50
N TRP A 11 -12.43 3.66 6.70
CA TRP A 11 -11.49 4.79 6.78
C TRP A 11 -12.01 6.05 6.05
N GLY A 12 -13.12 5.97 5.31
CA GLY A 12 -13.68 7.10 4.58
C GLY A 12 -12.84 7.56 3.39
N VAL A 13 -11.96 6.71 2.86
CA VAL A 13 -11.02 7.06 1.78
C VAL A 13 -11.40 6.46 0.41
N GLU A 14 -12.55 5.76 0.32
CA GLU A 14 -13.01 5.12 -0.92
C GLU A 14 -13.09 6.10 -2.10
N GLY A 15 -13.47 7.36 -1.86
CA GLY A 15 -13.53 8.40 -2.90
C GLY A 15 -12.18 8.79 -3.50
N SER A 16 -11.07 8.43 -2.85
CA SER A 16 -9.71 8.68 -3.35
C SER A 16 -9.11 7.48 -4.08
N ILE A 17 -9.84 6.37 -4.20
CA ILE A 17 -9.35 5.13 -4.81
C ILE A 17 -9.86 5.02 -6.25
N ALA A 18 -8.95 5.22 -7.21
CA ALA A 18 -9.25 5.06 -8.64
C ALA A 18 -9.62 3.61 -9.02
N THR A 19 -8.82 2.65 -8.53
CA THR A 19 -9.01 1.22 -8.82
C THR A 19 -8.17 0.35 -7.88
N ILE A 20 -8.48 -0.94 -7.80
CA ILE A 20 -7.65 -1.96 -7.14
C ILE A 20 -7.44 -3.08 -8.14
N LEU A 21 -6.18 -3.33 -8.50
CA LEU A 21 -5.81 -4.31 -9.52
C LEU A 21 -4.85 -5.35 -8.93
N PRO A 22 -5.03 -6.65 -9.25
CA PRO A 22 -4.07 -7.67 -8.87
C PRO A 22 -2.85 -7.65 -9.79
N VAL A 23 -1.72 -8.13 -9.27
CA VAL A 23 -0.51 -8.45 -10.05
C VAL A 23 -0.44 -9.94 -10.45
N ASP A 24 -1.48 -10.71 -10.11
CA ASP A 24 -1.69 -12.11 -10.51
C ASP A 24 -0.51 -13.07 -10.25
N ILE A 25 0.21 -12.86 -9.14
CA ILE A 25 1.26 -13.76 -8.62
C ILE A 25 0.97 -14.09 -7.16
N ALA A 26 0.99 -15.37 -6.84
CA ALA A 26 0.79 -15.84 -5.47
C ALA A 26 1.93 -15.36 -4.56
N VAL A 27 1.59 -14.95 -3.33
CA VAL A 27 2.56 -14.42 -2.35
C VAL A 27 3.71 -15.41 -2.11
N THR A 28 3.42 -16.71 -2.10
CA THR A 28 4.40 -17.79 -1.92
C THR A 28 5.38 -17.95 -3.08
N GLU A 29 5.06 -17.42 -4.26
CA GLU A 29 5.87 -17.51 -5.48
C GLU A 29 6.65 -16.21 -5.77
N MET A 30 6.34 -15.12 -5.08
CA MET A 30 6.88 -13.80 -5.40
C MET A 30 8.41 -13.76 -5.40
N ALA A 31 9.06 -14.44 -4.46
CA ALA A 31 10.51 -14.47 -4.34
C ALA A 31 11.18 -15.26 -5.48
N SER A 32 10.58 -16.37 -5.93
CA SER A 32 11.13 -17.19 -7.01
C SER A 32 10.80 -16.64 -8.40
N ARG A 33 9.83 -15.72 -8.50
CA ARG A 33 9.34 -15.12 -9.74
C ARG A 33 9.47 -13.60 -9.74
N LEU A 34 10.58 -13.09 -9.24
CA LEU A 34 10.77 -11.65 -9.00
C LEU A 34 10.66 -10.80 -10.27
N ASP A 35 11.24 -11.26 -11.38
CA ASP A 35 11.17 -10.53 -12.66
C ASP A 35 9.75 -10.51 -13.24
N ASP A 36 9.03 -11.63 -13.18
CA ASP A 36 7.62 -11.71 -13.55
C ASP A 36 6.78 -10.76 -12.70
N LEU A 37 7.06 -10.72 -11.39
CA LEU A 37 6.38 -9.85 -10.43
C LEU A 37 6.61 -8.38 -10.74
N ARG A 38 7.85 -7.99 -11.03
CA ARG A 38 8.19 -6.63 -11.44
C ARG A 38 7.47 -6.26 -12.74
N SER A 39 7.52 -7.13 -13.75
CA SER A 39 6.84 -6.91 -15.04
C SER A 39 5.33 -6.75 -14.88
N SER A 40 4.72 -7.63 -14.08
CA SER A 40 3.28 -7.58 -13.80
C SER A 40 2.88 -6.33 -13.02
N PHE A 41 3.68 -5.93 -12.02
CA PHE A 41 3.47 -4.70 -11.27
C PHE A 41 3.48 -3.47 -12.18
N VAL A 42 4.52 -3.32 -13.02
CA VAL A 42 4.65 -2.17 -13.93
C VAL A 42 3.49 -2.09 -14.91
N LYS A 43 3.11 -3.22 -15.54
CA LYS A 43 1.95 -3.27 -16.44
C LYS A 43 0.65 -2.89 -15.73
N THR A 44 0.49 -3.36 -14.50
CA THR A 44 -0.70 -3.08 -13.69
C THR A 44 -0.77 -1.62 -13.28
N ALA A 45 0.35 -1.02 -12.89
CA ALA A 45 0.45 0.40 -12.56
C ALA A 45 0.11 1.28 -13.77
N GLN A 46 0.67 0.98 -14.94
CA GLN A 46 0.37 1.69 -16.19
C GLN A 46 -1.10 1.56 -16.60
N ARG A 47 -1.71 0.38 -16.38
CA ARG A 47 -3.15 0.17 -16.58
C ARG A 47 -3.98 1.02 -15.61
N ALA A 48 -3.59 1.07 -14.34
CA ALA A 48 -4.27 1.89 -13.34
C ALA A 48 -4.25 3.38 -13.73
N ALA A 49 -3.12 3.90 -14.21
CA ALA A 49 -3.03 5.28 -14.70
C ALA A 49 -3.85 5.49 -15.98
N SER A 50 -3.58 4.74 -17.04
CA SER A 50 -4.17 4.98 -18.36
C SER A 50 -5.68 4.73 -18.43
N GLN A 51 -6.21 3.76 -17.67
CA GLN A 51 -7.62 3.36 -17.75
C GLN A 51 -8.48 3.88 -16.60
N HIS A 52 -7.87 4.16 -15.45
CA HIS A 52 -8.58 4.55 -14.24
C HIS A 52 -8.15 5.91 -13.67
N GLY A 53 -7.16 6.57 -14.27
CA GLY A 53 -6.70 7.89 -13.83
C GLY A 53 -5.94 7.86 -12.50
N ALA A 54 -5.23 6.77 -12.19
CA ALA A 54 -4.41 6.71 -10.98
C ALA A 54 -3.12 7.55 -11.13
N ASP A 55 -2.91 8.50 -10.22
CA ASP A 55 -1.70 9.34 -10.17
C ASP A 55 -0.60 8.78 -9.26
N VAL A 56 -0.96 7.87 -8.34
CA VAL A 56 -0.06 7.26 -7.34
C VAL A 56 -0.40 5.79 -7.16
N ILE A 57 0.62 4.95 -6.96
CA ILE A 57 0.45 3.52 -6.72
C ILE A 57 0.70 3.19 -5.24
N LEU A 58 -0.31 2.62 -4.59
CA LEU A 58 -0.22 2.08 -3.24
C LEU A 58 -0.15 0.54 -3.28
N PRO A 59 1.01 -0.07 -2.98
CA PRO A 59 1.12 -1.53 -2.92
C PRO A 59 0.39 -2.08 -1.69
N LEU A 60 -0.54 -3.01 -1.89
CA LEU A 60 -1.31 -3.66 -0.82
C LEU A 60 -0.59 -4.85 -0.16
N GLY A 61 0.75 -4.80 -0.06
CA GLY A 61 1.53 -5.89 0.53
C GLY A 61 3.01 -5.55 0.76
N MET A 62 3.43 -5.58 2.03
CA MET A 62 4.80 -5.25 2.45
C MET A 62 5.85 -6.26 1.93
N THR A 63 5.47 -7.53 1.77
CA THR A 63 6.34 -8.56 1.18
C THR A 63 6.73 -8.20 -0.25
N MET A 64 5.82 -7.62 -1.03
CA MET A 64 6.10 -7.19 -2.40
C MET A 64 6.92 -5.90 -2.41
N VAL A 65 6.45 -4.87 -1.68
CA VAL A 65 7.12 -3.57 -1.56
C VAL A 65 7.11 -3.13 -0.09
N PRO A 66 8.26 -2.88 0.55
CA PRO A 66 9.60 -2.76 -0.03
C PRO A 66 10.48 -4.02 0.04
N VAL A 67 9.99 -5.14 0.61
CA VAL A 67 10.86 -6.28 0.97
C VAL A 67 11.51 -6.94 -0.25
N LEU A 68 10.73 -7.27 -1.28
CA LEU A 68 11.26 -7.89 -2.50
C LEU A 68 11.65 -6.85 -3.57
N MET A 69 10.94 -5.73 -3.63
CA MET A 69 11.18 -4.68 -4.62
C MET A 69 11.15 -3.30 -3.98
N SER A 70 12.12 -2.46 -4.34
CA SER A 70 12.18 -1.06 -3.91
C SER A 70 11.08 -0.22 -4.57
N ALA A 71 10.36 0.58 -3.77
CA ALA A 71 9.41 1.56 -4.29
C ALA A 71 10.06 2.59 -5.22
N ALA A 72 11.31 2.99 -4.93
CA ALA A 72 12.05 3.95 -5.77
C ALA A 72 12.38 3.37 -7.15
N HIS A 73 12.81 2.11 -7.22
CA HIS A 73 13.05 1.45 -8.51
C HIS A 73 11.74 1.26 -9.28
N LEU A 74 10.67 0.82 -8.61
CA LEU A 74 9.36 0.67 -9.27
C LEU A 74 8.80 2.00 -9.77
N THR A 75 9.04 3.10 -9.04
CA THR A 75 8.67 4.45 -9.49
C THR A 75 9.38 4.81 -10.80
N ALA A 76 10.69 4.52 -10.89
CA ALA A 76 11.45 4.73 -12.12
C ALA A 76 10.94 3.85 -13.27
N ASP A 77 10.54 2.61 -12.98
CA ASP A 77 10.09 1.66 -13.99
C ASP A 77 8.71 1.97 -14.57
N CYS A 78 7.76 2.37 -13.72
CA CYS A 78 6.37 2.61 -14.14
C CYS A 78 6.06 4.07 -14.44
N GLY A 79 6.92 5.00 -14.03
CA GLY A 79 6.75 6.44 -14.22
C GLY A 79 5.72 7.09 -13.30
N LEU A 80 5.22 6.35 -12.30
CA LEU A 80 4.26 6.82 -11.30
C LEU A 80 4.89 6.73 -9.90
N PRO A 81 4.64 7.69 -9.00
CA PRO A 81 5.04 7.56 -7.60
C PRO A 81 4.49 6.27 -6.98
N VAL A 82 5.39 5.42 -6.49
CA VAL A 82 5.04 4.22 -5.71
C VAL A 82 5.30 4.50 -4.24
N VAL A 83 4.29 4.29 -3.40
CA VAL A 83 4.43 4.48 -1.95
C VAL A 83 5.17 3.30 -1.34
N ASP A 84 6.22 3.58 -0.57
CA ASP A 84 6.80 2.61 0.36
C ASP A 84 5.94 2.57 1.64
N PRO A 85 5.22 1.47 1.93
CA PRO A 85 4.31 1.40 3.07
C PRO A 85 5.04 1.43 4.41
N ILE A 86 6.28 0.92 4.49
CA ILE A 86 7.06 0.95 5.73
C ILE A 86 7.52 2.37 6.00
N ALA A 87 8.12 3.03 5.01
CA ALA A 87 8.59 4.41 5.16
C ALA A 87 7.44 5.38 5.46
N ALA A 88 6.29 5.22 4.80
CA ALA A 88 5.10 6.02 5.06
C ALA A 88 4.58 5.83 6.50
N THR A 89 4.52 4.57 6.96
CA THR A 89 4.06 4.26 8.33
C THR A 89 5.00 4.84 9.38
N LEU A 90 6.32 4.70 9.21
CA LEU A 90 7.30 5.25 10.14
C LEU A 90 7.25 6.79 10.17
N SER A 91 7.08 7.42 9.00
CA SER A 91 6.96 8.87 8.90
C SER A 91 5.72 9.40 9.62
N LEU A 92 4.59 8.69 9.49
CA LEU A 92 3.36 9.00 10.22
C LEU A 92 3.55 8.83 11.73
N ALA A 93 4.11 7.70 12.17
CA ALA A 93 4.35 7.43 13.59
C ALA A 93 5.27 8.49 14.22
N ALA A 94 6.35 8.88 13.54
CA ALA A 94 7.25 9.94 14.01
C ALA A 94 6.55 11.30 14.09
N THR A 95 5.66 11.60 13.13
CA THR A 95 4.86 12.83 13.13
C THR A 95 3.89 12.88 14.31
N LEU A 96 3.16 11.79 14.57
CA LEU A 96 2.26 11.68 15.71
C LEU A 96 3.01 11.79 17.04
N SER A 97 4.16 11.11 17.15
CA SER A 97 5.02 11.15 18.34
C SER A 97 5.52 12.56 18.66
N ARG A 98 6.03 13.30 17.65
CA ARG A 98 6.44 14.70 17.82
C ARG A 98 5.29 15.62 18.24
N GLY A 99 4.08 15.32 17.78
CA GLY A 99 2.88 16.05 18.17
C GLY A 99 2.25 15.62 19.50
N ALA A 100 2.86 14.65 20.21
CA ALA A 100 2.28 14.00 21.39
C ALA A 100 0.85 13.46 21.15
N VAL A 101 0.53 13.11 19.91
CA VAL A 101 -0.76 12.55 19.52
C VAL A 101 -0.73 11.05 19.79
N THR A 102 -1.70 10.59 20.58
CA THR A 102 -1.90 9.17 20.89
C THR A 102 -3.32 8.74 20.54
N ASN A 103 -3.58 7.43 20.51
CA ASN A 103 -4.92 6.92 20.27
C ASN A 103 -5.90 7.44 21.33
N SER A 104 -7.06 7.95 20.89
CA SER A 104 -8.12 8.38 21.81
C SER A 104 -8.58 7.22 22.69
N ARG A 105 -8.60 7.41 24.01
CA ARG A 105 -9.11 6.42 24.97
C ARG A 105 -10.63 6.27 24.95
N VAL A 106 -11.35 7.25 24.40
CA VAL A 106 -12.81 7.16 24.20
C VAL A 106 -13.13 6.25 23.03
N ALA A 107 -12.39 6.39 21.92
CA ALA A 107 -12.58 5.57 20.73
C ALA A 107 -11.90 4.19 20.84
N TYR A 108 -10.75 4.13 21.52
CA TYR A 108 -9.94 2.93 21.75
C TYR A 108 -9.64 2.76 23.25
N PRO A 109 -10.60 2.22 24.04
CA PRO A 109 -10.41 1.98 25.46
C PRO A 109 -9.21 1.08 25.74
N ALA A 110 -8.53 1.29 26.87
CA ALA A 110 -7.54 0.34 27.35
C ALA A 110 -8.23 -0.99 27.66
N VAL A 111 -7.62 -2.10 27.24
CA VAL A 111 -8.01 -3.41 27.73
C VAL A 111 -7.10 -3.71 28.91
N ASP A 112 -7.68 -3.85 30.10
CA ASP A 112 -6.98 -4.44 31.23
C ASP A 112 -6.83 -5.94 30.94
N LEU A 113 -5.68 -6.32 30.38
CA LEU A 113 -5.31 -7.72 30.25
C LEU A 113 -4.79 -8.20 31.62
N PRO A 114 -5.25 -9.37 32.11
CA PRO A 114 -4.77 -9.95 33.37
C PRO A 114 -3.28 -10.32 33.32
#